data_AF-A0A950M1E2-F1
#
_entry.id   AF-A0A950M1E2-F1
#
_cell.length_a   1.000
_cell.length_b   1.000
_cell.length_c   1.000
_cell.angle_alpha   90.00
_cell.angle_beta   90.00
_cell.angle_gamma   90.00
#
_symmetry.space_group_name_H-M   'P 1'
#
loop_
_entity.id
_entity.type
_entity.pdbx_description
1 polymer ?
#
loop_
_entity_poly.entity_id
_entity_poly.type
_entity_poly.pdbx_seq_one_letter_code
_entity_poly.pdbx_strand_id
1 'polypeptide(L)'
;MDAAAELAERFGATGVDSRGMDCSPAEVAIRRMSLALEAGEPDQTVSIARDVHPERHPFLSGRAHHWMFYGRALARLEGRRDDAVRALRTAEDIFPVKVRRDPLLRDVIATLLPGRRRDAIGVELRSMAHRAGLPV
;
A
#
# COMPACT_ATOMS: atom_id res chain seq x y z
N MET A 1 4.44 19.35 10.14
CA MET A 1 3.80 18.77 8.95
C MET A 1 3.86 19.72 7.74
N ASP A 2 4.07 21.02 7.94
CA ASP A 2 4.10 22.01 6.84
C ASP A 2 5.37 22.03 5.98
N ALA A 3 6.54 21.75 6.56
CA ALA A 3 7.82 21.83 5.83
C ALA A 3 7.91 20.91 4.59
N ALA A 4 7.22 19.76 4.61
CA ALA A 4 7.21 18.82 3.47
C ALA A 4 6.30 19.29 2.33
N ALA A 5 5.17 19.94 2.65
CA ALA A 5 4.29 20.52 1.64
C ALA A 5 4.91 21.76 1.00
N GLU A 6 5.60 22.58 1.80
CA GLU A 6 6.35 23.74 1.33
C GLU A 6 7.52 23.35 0.41
N LEU A 7 8.23 22.25 0.72
CA LEU A 7 9.24 21.71 -0.19
C LEU A 7 8.64 21.22 -1.52
N ALA A 8 7.46 20.59 -1.48
CA ALA A 8 6.80 20.05 -2.67
C ALA A 8 6.43 21.16 -3.69
N GLU A 9 6.00 22.33 -3.21
CA GLU A 9 5.75 23.49 -4.08
C GLU A 9 7.04 24.04 -4.70
N ARG A 10 8.19 23.88 -4.02
CA ARG A 10 9.48 24.44 -4.45
C ARG A 10 10.26 23.58 -5.45
N PHE A 11 9.99 22.27 -5.54
CA PHE A 11 10.75 21.31 -6.36
C PHE A 11 10.13 20.93 -7.72
N GLY A 12 8.97 21.48 -8.10
CA GLY A 12 8.37 21.27 -9.43
C GLY A 12 7.81 19.85 -9.66
N ALA A 13 7.27 19.62 -10.86
CA ALA A 13 6.41 18.46 -11.21
C ALA A 13 7.05 17.07 -11.00
N THR A 14 8.38 17.00 -10.98
CA THR A 14 9.13 15.83 -10.54
C THR A 14 9.88 16.25 -9.29
N GLY A 15 9.24 16.14 -8.12
CA GLY A 15 9.81 16.56 -6.83
C GLY A 15 11.02 15.73 -6.37
N VAL A 16 11.80 15.16 -7.29
CA VAL A 16 12.99 14.34 -7.05
C VAL A 16 14.22 15.24 -7.12
N ASP A 17 14.97 15.33 -6.03
CA ASP A 17 16.22 16.09 -5.99
C ASP A 17 17.40 15.32 -6.61
N SER A 18 18.55 15.99 -6.74
CA SER A 18 19.80 15.40 -7.26
C SER A 18 20.33 14.19 -6.44
N ARG A 19 19.79 13.95 -5.24
CA ARG A 19 20.14 12.84 -4.36
C ARG A 19 19.11 11.71 -4.41
N GLY A 20 18.11 11.82 -5.29
CA GLY A 20 17.05 10.83 -5.46
C GLY A 20 15.96 10.90 -4.38
N MET A 21 15.88 11.98 -3.61
CA MET A 21 14.82 12.18 -2.63
C MET A 21 13.57 12.72 -3.32
N ASP A 22 12.47 11.98 -3.22
CA ASP A 22 11.16 12.42 -3.71
C ASP A 22 10.41 13.18 -2.61
N CYS A 23 10.13 14.46 -2.87
CA CYS A 23 9.25 15.31 -2.08
C CYS A 23 8.03 15.76 -2.90
N SER A 24 7.67 15.01 -3.94
CA SER A 24 6.45 15.28 -4.70
C SER A 24 5.21 15.18 -3.81
N PRO A 25 4.11 15.88 -4.18
CA PRO A 25 2.84 15.75 -3.46
C PRO A 25 2.36 14.29 -3.34
N ALA A 26 2.68 13.45 -4.32
CA ALA A 26 2.34 12.03 -4.31
C ALA A 26 3.08 11.26 -3.21
N GLU A 27 4.40 11.43 -3.07
CA GLU A 27 5.16 10.78 -1.99
C GLU A 27 4.71 11.30 -0.61
N VAL A 28 4.43 12.61 -0.49
CA VAL A 28 3.88 13.19 0.75
C VAL A 28 2.53 12.54 1.10
N ALA A 29 1.64 12.35 0.12
CA ALA A 29 0.37 11.68 0.34
C ALA A 29 0.54 10.21 0.76
N ILE A 30 1.48 9.48 0.15
CA ILE A 30 1.84 8.11 0.55
C ILE A 30 2.37 8.07 2.00
N ARG A 31 3.14 9.08 2.43
CA ARG A 31 3.57 9.19 3.83
C ARG A 31 2.42 9.47 4.78
N ARG A 32 1.46 10.32 4.38
CA ARG A 32 0.22 10.54 5.14
C ARG A 32 -0.62 9.27 5.29
N MET A 33 -0.66 8.41 4.26
CA MET A 33 -1.30 7.09 4.33
C MET A 33 -0.66 6.20 5.41
N SER A 34 0.68 6.18 5.51
CA SER A 34 1.37 5.42 6.57
C SER A 34 1.01 5.94 7.96
N LEU A 35 1.02 7.26 8.15
CA LEU A 35 0.68 7.89 9.42
C LEU A 35 -0.77 7.61 9.84
N ALA A 36 -1.73 7.72 8.93
CA ALA A 36 -3.12 7.38 9.20
C ALA A 36 -3.28 5.91 9.61
N LEU A 37 -2.56 4.97 8.97
CA LEU A 37 -2.57 3.56 9.38
C LEU A 37 -1.99 3.32 10.78
N GLU A 38 -0.93 4.04 11.14
CA GLU A 38 -0.30 4.01 12.46
C GLU A 38 -1.21 4.62 13.53
N ALA A 39 -1.97 5.66 13.18
CA ALA A 39 -2.98 6.29 14.04
C ALA A 39 -4.26 5.45 14.19
N GLY A 40 -4.40 4.36 13.44
CA GLY A 40 -5.60 3.51 13.48
C GLY A 40 -6.78 4.06 12.66
N GLU A 41 -6.51 4.86 11.63
CA GLU A 41 -7.49 5.56 10.78
C GLU A 41 -7.53 4.96 9.36
N PRO A 42 -8.11 3.76 9.17
CA PRO A 42 -8.15 3.11 7.86
C PRO A 42 -9.01 3.88 6.84
N ASP A 43 -10.10 4.51 7.26
CA ASP A 43 -10.96 5.29 6.36
C ASP A 43 -10.23 6.51 5.80
N GLN A 44 -9.46 7.21 6.62
CA GLN A 44 -8.63 8.33 6.18
C GLN A 44 -7.55 7.86 5.21
N THR A 45 -6.93 6.70 5.47
CA THR A 45 -5.96 6.10 4.54
C THR A 45 -6.60 5.82 3.18
N VAL A 46 -7.81 5.24 3.17
CA VAL A 46 -8.57 4.97 1.94
C VAL A 46 -8.96 6.25 1.22
N SER A 47 -9.33 7.30 1.95
CA SER A 47 -9.63 8.62 1.39
C SER A 47 -8.42 9.19 0.66
N ILE A 48 -7.27 9.27 1.34
CA ILE A 48 -6.02 9.79 0.75
C ILE A 48 -5.60 8.95 -0.46
N ALA A 49 -5.71 7.61 -0.36
CA ALA A 49 -5.32 6.72 -1.45
C ALA A 49 -6.13 6.98 -2.74
N ARG A 50 -7.41 7.32 -2.65
CA ARG A 50 -8.24 7.58 -3.84
C ARG A 50 -7.82 8.82 -4.61
N ASP A 51 -7.20 9.78 -3.95
CA ASP A 51 -6.74 11.03 -4.55
C ASP A 51 -5.30 10.93 -5.11
N VAL A 52 -4.62 9.82 -4.84
CA VAL A 52 -3.25 9.58 -5.32
C VAL A 52 -3.29 8.78 -6.62
N HIS A 53 -2.49 9.22 -7.59
CA HIS A 53 -2.24 8.53 -8.86
C HIS A 53 -0.91 7.76 -8.79
N PRO A 54 -0.87 6.54 -8.22
CA PRO A 54 0.38 5.82 -7.97
C PRO A 54 1.18 5.54 -9.24
N GLU A 55 0.53 5.37 -10.39
CA GLU A 55 1.19 5.14 -11.68
C GLU A 55 2.12 6.28 -12.10
N ARG A 56 1.88 7.49 -11.60
CA ARG A 56 2.70 8.68 -11.88
C ARG A 56 3.91 8.81 -10.98
N HIS A 57 3.99 8.01 -9.90
CA HIS A 57 5.12 8.06 -9.00
C HIS A 57 6.41 7.62 -9.74
N PRO A 58 7.54 8.34 -9.61
CA PRO A 58 8.76 8.04 -10.36
C PRO A 58 9.38 6.69 -9.97
N PHE A 59 9.28 6.32 -8.69
CA PHE A 59 9.86 5.09 -8.16
C PHE A 59 8.83 3.97 -7.98
N LEU A 60 9.18 2.74 -8.41
CA LEU A 60 8.37 1.53 -8.18
C LEU A 60 8.09 1.28 -6.70
N SER A 61 9.02 1.65 -5.81
CA SER A 61 8.84 1.55 -4.36
C SER A 61 7.68 2.41 -3.87
N GLY A 62 7.55 3.66 -4.32
CA GLY A 62 6.40 4.52 -3.97
C GLY A 62 5.09 3.98 -4.54
N ARG A 63 5.11 3.48 -5.80
CA ARG A 63 3.93 2.80 -6.39
C ARG A 63 3.49 1.62 -5.54
N ALA A 64 4.43 0.77 -5.13
CA ALA A 64 4.14 -0.37 -4.28
C ALA A 64 3.64 0.08 -2.91
N HIS A 65 4.30 1.04 -2.23
CA HIS A 65 3.88 1.54 -0.92
C HIS A 65 2.45 2.05 -0.91
N HIS A 66 2.02 2.78 -1.94
CA HIS A 66 0.62 3.18 -2.09
C HIS A 66 -0.32 1.97 -1.99
N TRP A 67 -0.10 0.94 -2.82
CA TRP A 67 -0.94 -0.26 -2.85
C TRP A 67 -0.84 -1.09 -1.56
N MET A 68 0.33 -1.13 -0.93
CA MET A 68 0.55 -1.78 0.36
C MET A 68 -0.30 -1.12 1.45
N PHE A 69 -0.23 0.21 1.58
CA PHE A 69 -1.00 0.94 2.58
C PHE A 69 -2.49 0.91 2.28
N TYR A 70 -2.87 1.04 1.00
CA TYR A 70 -4.27 0.94 0.60
C TYR A 70 -4.87 -0.44 0.93
N GLY A 71 -4.18 -1.52 0.58
CA GLY A 71 -4.61 -2.87 0.90
C GLY A 71 -4.69 -3.14 2.41
N ARG A 72 -3.73 -2.62 3.20
CA ARG A 72 -3.76 -2.70 4.67
C ARG A 72 -4.96 -1.96 5.26
N ALA A 73 -5.31 -0.80 4.73
CA ALA A 73 -6.47 -0.03 5.18
C ALA A 73 -7.77 -0.76 4.85
N LEU A 74 -7.92 -1.25 3.61
CA LEU A 74 -9.08 -2.02 3.17
C LEU A 74 -9.30 -3.29 3.99
N ALA A 75 -8.22 -3.97 4.39
CA ALA A 75 -8.30 -5.16 5.24
C ALA A 75 -8.91 -4.90 6.62
N ARG A 76 -8.91 -3.64 7.09
CA ARG A 76 -9.51 -3.23 8.36
C ARG A 76 -10.97 -2.78 8.23
N LEU A 77 -11.49 -2.66 7.01
CA LEU A 77 -12.86 -2.21 6.75
C LEU A 77 -13.79 -3.39 6.44
N GLU A 78 -14.98 -3.36 7.02
CA GLU A 78 -15.99 -4.41 6.79
C GLU A 78 -16.41 -4.49 5.31
N GLY A 79 -16.55 -5.71 4.80
CA GLY A 79 -16.97 -5.96 3.41
C GLY A 79 -15.93 -5.61 2.34
N ARG A 80 -14.74 -5.12 2.70
CA ARG A 80 -13.68 -4.71 1.76
C ARG A 80 -12.55 -5.73 1.58
N ARG A 81 -12.75 -6.96 2.07
CA ARG A 81 -11.77 -8.06 2.01
C ARG A 81 -11.22 -8.30 0.61
N ASP A 82 -12.10 -8.43 -0.39
CA ASP A 82 -11.67 -8.81 -1.73
C ASP A 82 -10.90 -7.67 -2.42
N ASP A 83 -11.26 -6.42 -2.13
CA ASP A 83 -10.51 -5.24 -2.57
C ASP A 83 -9.13 -5.17 -1.90
N ALA A 84 -9.05 -5.53 -0.62
CA ALA A 84 -7.78 -5.61 0.09
C ALA A 84 -6.84 -6.63 -0.58
N VAL A 85 -7.34 -7.83 -0.90
CA VAL A 85 -6.55 -8.85 -1.60
C VAL A 85 -6.07 -8.34 -2.96
N ARG A 86 -6.94 -7.69 -3.74
CA ARG A 86 -6.55 -7.12 -5.04
C ARG A 86 -5.47 -6.05 -4.90
N ALA A 87 -5.63 -5.12 -3.96
CA ALA A 87 -4.65 -4.07 -3.72
C ALA A 87 -3.28 -4.64 -3.30
N LEU A 88 -3.27 -5.61 -2.37
CA LEU A 88 -2.04 -6.28 -1.95
C LEU A 88 -1.40 -7.08 -3.10
N ARG A 89 -2.23 -7.68 -3.96
CA ARG A 89 -1.73 -8.39 -5.15
C ARG A 89 -1.05 -7.44 -6.13
N THR A 90 -1.65 -6.28 -6.38
CA THR A 90 -1.04 -5.21 -7.20
C THR A 90 0.28 -4.73 -6.61
N ALA A 91 0.36 -4.55 -5.29
CA ALA A 91 1.61 -4.22 -4.62
C ALA A 91 2.68 -5.29 -4.86
N GLU A 92 2.29 -6.57 -4.78
CA GLU A 92 3.21 -7.69 -5.00
C GLU A 92 3.68 -7.78 -6.45
N ASP A 93 2.82 -7.48 -7.43
CA ASP A 93 3.22 -7.42 -8.85
C ASP A 93 4.29 -6.35 -9.10
N ILE A 94 4.15 -5.20 -8.44
CA ILE A 94 5.08 -4.09 -8.59
C ILE A 94 6.41 -4.37 -7.88
N PHE A 95 6.36 -4.88 -6.65
CA PHE A 95 7.54 -5.10 -5.83
C PHE A 95 7.44 -6.40 -5.00
N PRO A 96 7.69 -7.57 -5.64
CA PRO A 96 7.44 -8.86 -5.01
C PRO A 96 8.24 -9.10 -3.72
N VAL A 97 9.54 -8.78 -3.74
CA VAL A 97 10.43 -9.02 -2.59
C VAL A 97 10.00 -8.19 -1.39
N LYS A 98 9.60 -6.93 -1.61
CA LYS A 98 9.11 -6.04 -0.55
C LYS A 98 7.86 -6.59 0.09
N VAL A 99 6.86 -6.97 -0.71
CA VAL A 99 5.58 -7.47 -0.18
C VAL A 99 5.73 -8.79 0.56
N ARG A 100 6.48 -9.75 0.00
CA ARG A 100 6.65 -11.08 0.61
C ARG A 100 7.43 -11.06 1.93
N ARG A 101 8.30 -10.06 2.11
CA ARG A 101 9.20 -9.92 3.28
C ARG A 101 8.71 -8.90 4.31
N ASP A 102 7.70 -8.09 3.99
CA ASP A 102 7.15 -7.10 4.91
C ASP A 102 6.33 -7.78 6.03
N PRO A 103 6.74 -7.66 7.31
CA PRO A 103 6.05 -8.30 8.42
C PRO A 103 4.58 -7.86 8.56
N LEU A 104 4.29 -6.58 8.33
CA LEU A 104 2.95 -6.04 8.48
C LEU A 104 2.01 -6.59 7.41
N LEU A 105 2.52 -6.83 6.19
CA LEU A 105 1.73 -7.47 5.14
C LEU A 105 1.54 -8.95 5.36
N ARG A 106 2.53 -9.65 5.93
CA ARG A 106 2.37 -11.05 6.32
C ARG A 106 1.25 -11.19 7.35
N ASP A 107 1.21 -10.31 8.35
CA ASP A 107 0.15 -10.30 9.36
C ASP A 107 -1.22 -10.04 8.72
N VAL A 108 -1.32 -9.07 7.81
CA VAL A 108 -2.57 -8.78 7.10
C VAL A 108 -3.01 -9.95 6.22
N ILE A 109 -2.10 -10.59 5.49
CA ILE A 109 -2.42 -11.78 4.70
C ILE A 109 -2.92 -12.91 5.63
N ALA A 110 -2.29 -13.08 6.79
CA ALA A 110 -2.71 -14.07 7.78
C ALA A 110 -4.10 -13.77 8.36
N THR A 111 -4.47 -12.50 8.59
CA THR A 111 -5.81 -12.14 9.07
C THR A 111 -6.90 -12.27 8.00
N LEU A 112 -6.56 -12.13 6.72
CA LEU A 112 -7.50 -12.29 5.61
C LEU A 112 -7.75 -13.77 5.23
N LEU A 113 -6.85 -14.68 5.59
CA LEU A 113 -6.92 -16.12 5.28
C LEU A 113 -8.13 -16.84 5.92
N PRO A 114 -8.49 -16.58 7.20
CA PRO A 114 -9.73 -17.05 7.80
C PRO A 114 -10.94 -16.61 6.96
N GLY A 115 -11.67 -17.60 6.42
CA GLY A 115 -12.74 -17.35 5.46
C GLY A 115 -12.56 -18.25 4.24
N ARG A 116 -12.95 -19.53 4.37
CA ARG A 116 -12.86 -20.53 3.30
C ARG A 116 -13.85 -20.21 2.17
N ARG A 117 -13.52 -19.25 1.32
CA ARG A 117 -14.16 -19.10 0.01
C ARG A 117 -13.39 -19.93 -1.02
N ARG A 118 -14.13 -20.79 -1.73
CA ARG A 118 -13.64 -21.55 -2.89
C ARG A 118 -13.81 -20.73 -4.17
N ASP A 119 -13.43 -19.46 -4.11
CA ASP A 119 -13.46 -18.53 -5.24
C ASP A 119 -12.04 -18.13 -5.69
N ALA A 120 -11.94 -17.38 -6.78
CA ALA A 120 -10.67 -16.96 -7.35
C ALA A 120 -9.86 -16.08 -6.37
N ILE A 121 -10.52 -15.24 -5.58
CA ILE A 121 -9.87 -14.37 -4.59
C ILE A 121 -9.26 -15.20 -3.45
N GLY A 122 -9.98 -16.22 -2.97
CA GLY A 122 -9.46 -17.16 -1.99
C GLY A 122 -8.27 -17.97 -2.51
N VAL A 123 -8.28 -18.35 -3.80
CA VAL A 123 -7.12 -18.99 -4.45
C VAL A 123 -5.92 -18.05 -4.46
N GLU A 124 -6.08 -16.82 -4.95
CA GLU A 124 -4.98 -15.85 -5.01
C GLU A 124 -4.42 -15.56 -3.61
N LEU A 125 -5.28 -15.38 -2.60
CA LEU A 125 -4.82 -15.11 -1.24
C LEU A 125 -3.97 -16.26 -0.67
N ARG A 126 -4.33 -17.52 -0.96
CA ARG A 126 -3.50 -18.68 -0.57
C ARG A 126 -2.18 -18.69 -1.32
N SER A 127 -2.18 -18.35 -2.60
CA SER A 127 -0.94 -18.23 -3.37
C SER A 127 -0.03 -17.13 -2.83
N MET A 128 -0.58 -15.97 -2.45
CA MET A 128 0.15 -14.89 -1.78
C MET A 128 0.74 -15.35 -0.45
N ALA A 129 -0.07 -16.02 0.39
CA ALA A 129 0.38 -16.56 1.67
C ALA A 129 1.53 -17.58 1.49
N HIS A 130 1.42 -18.47 0.51
CA HIS A 130 2.48 -19.41 0.18
C HIS A 130 3.78 -18.72 -0.26
N ARG A 131 3.70 -17.71 -1.16
CA ARG A 131 4.87 -16.91 -1.58
C ARG A 131 5.48 -16.10 -0.45
N ALA A 132 4.65 -15.68 0.51
CA ALA A 132 5.07 -15.05 1.74
C ALA A 132 5.58 -16.07 2.78
N GLY A 133 5.56 -17.38 2.54
CA GLY A 133 6.00 -18.38 3.52
C GLY A 133 5.16 -18.41 4.79
N LEU A 134 3.84 -18.22 4.64
CA LEU A 134 2.84 -18.45 5.67
C LEU A 134 2.24 -19.86 5.50
N PRO A 135 1.78 -20.49 6.60
CA PRO A 135 1.05 -21.76 6.50
C PRO A 135 -0.27 -21.55 5.75
N VAL A 136 -0.58 -22.44 4.80
CA VAL A 136 -1.79 -22.41 3.95
C VAL A 136 -2.54 -23.73 3.96
#